data_AF-A0A6G3Z1K6-F1
#
_entry.id   AF-A0A6G3Z1K6-F1
#
_cell.length_a   1.000
_cell.length_b   1.000
_cell.length_c   1.000
_cell.angle_alpha   90.00
_cell.angle_beta   90.00
_cell.angle_gamma   90.00
#
_symmetry.space_group_name_H-M   'P 1'
#
loop_
_entity.id
_entity.type
_entity.pdbx_description
1 polymer ?
#
loop_
_entity_poly.entity_id
_entity_poly.type
_entity_poly.pdbx_seq_one_letter_code
_entity_poly.pdbx_strand_id
1 'polypeptide(L)'
;MTRLRSTCIGLLAAIAAFCLLTPAALAFCGFYVAKADTSLYNQASQVILARQGERTVLTMANDYQGEVADFAMVVPVPTVLQEGQVNVGDPAIVQRLDDFSAPRLVEYFDPDPCMPIL
;
A
#
# COMPACT_ATOMS: atom_id res chain seq x y z
N MET A 1 -17.05 11.48 56.45
CA MET A 1 -15.75 11.18 55.81
C MET A 1 -15.43 9.67 55.70
N THR A 2 -15.91 8.83 56.62
CA THR A 2 -15.68 7.36 56.59
C THR A 2 -16.43 6.63 55.47
N ARG A 3 -17.67 7.03 55.13
CA ARG A 3 -18.45 6.42 54.02
C ARG A 3 -17.85 6.70 52.63
N LEU A 4 -17.24 7.87 52.43
CA LEU A 4 -16.60 8.23 51.16
C LEU A 4 -15.30 7.45 50.93
N ARG A 5 -14.57 7.14 52.02
CA ARG A 5 -13.37 6.29 51.96
C ARG A 5 -13.72 4.84 51.63
N SER A 6 -14.80 4.27 52.18
CA SER A 6 -15.17 2.89 51.89
C SER A 6 -15.67 2.70 50.46
N THR A 7 -16.38 3.68 49.88
CA THR A 7 -16.77 3.63 48.46
C THR A 7 -15.57 3.76 47.53
N CYS A 8 -14.59 4.62 47.84
CA CYS A 8 -13.36 4.71 47.04
C CYS A 8 -12.55 3.40 47.07
N ILE A 9 -12.44 2.75 48.23
CA ILE A 9 -11.74 1.46 48.36
C ILE A 9 -12.48 0.37 47.59
N GLY A 10 -13.81 0.31 47.70
CA GLY A 10 -14.62 -0.65 46.95
C GLY A 10 -14.50 -0.47 45.43
N LEU A 11 -14.48 0.78 44.95
CA LEU A 11 -14.30 1.08 43.54
C LEU A 11 -12.89 0.69 43.05
N LEU A 12 -11.85 0.99 43.82
CA LEU A 12 -10.47 0.59 43.49
C LEU A 12 -10.31 -0.93 43.44
N ALA A 13 -10.91 -1.65 44.39
CA ALA A 13 -10.89 -3.10 44.40
C ALA A 13 -11.63 -3.71 43.19
N ALA A 14 -12.77 -3.12 42.80
CA ALA A 14 -13.52 -3.56 41.62
C ALA A 14 -12.74 -3.33 40.32
N ILE A 15 -12.07 -2.18 40.17
CA ILE A 15 -11.23 -1.89 39.01
C ILE A 15 -10.03 -2.84 38.95
N ALA A 16 -9.37 -3.09 40.08
CA ALA A 16 -8.24 -4.01 40.15
C ALA A 16 -8.65 -5.45 39.79
N ALA A 17 -9.80 -5.91 40.29
CA ALA A 17 -10.35 -7.22 39.94
C ALA A 17 -10.66 -7.32 38.43
N PHE A 18 -11.24 -6.27 37.85
CA PHE A 18 -11.54 -6.22 36.41
C PHE A 18 -10.27 -6.29 35.56
N CYS A 19 -9.21 -5.56 35.91
CA CYS A 19 -7.92 -5.61 35.20
C CYS A 19 -7.21 -6.97 35.30
N LEU A 20 -7.44 -7.74 36.38
CA LEU A 20 -6.88 -9.08 36.55
C LEU A 20 -7.62 -10.15 35.75
N LEU A 21 -8.87 -9.90 35.36
CA LEU A 21 -9.74 -10.84 34.63
C LEU A 21 -9.70 -10.63 33.11
N THR A 22 -9.01 -9.62 32.60
CA THR A 22 -8.91 -9.42 31.15
C THR A 22 -7.92 -10.41 30.52
N PRO A 23 -8.35 -11.27 29.58
CA PRO A 23 -7.44 -12.15 28.86
C PRO A 23 -6.45 -11.33 28.04
N ALA A 24 -5.24 -11.86 27.85
CA ALA A 24 -4.23 -11.22 27.02
C ALA A 24 -4.74 -11.11 25.57
N ALA A 25 -5.04 -9.89 25.14
CA ALA A 25 -5.34 -9.61 23.74
C ALA A 25 -4.01 -9.67 22.97
N LEU A 26 -3.76 -10.79 22.30
CA LEU A 26 -2.66 -10.89 21.35
C LEU A 26 -3.02 -10.02 20.15
N ALA A 27 -2.44 -8.82 20.09
CA ALA A 27 -2.57 -7.94 18.93
C ALA A 27 -1.90 -8.64 17.74
N PHE A 28 -2.72 -9.16 16.85
CA PHE A 28 -2.27 -9.71 15.59
C PHE A 28 -2.05 -8.57 14.60
N CYS A 29 -0.86 -8.50 13.98
CA CYS A 29 -0.44 -7.37 13.13
C CYS A 29 -1.22 -7.22 11.82
N GLY A 30 -2.17 -8.12 11.52
CA GLY A 30 -2.92 -8.12 10.27
C GLY A 30 -2.10 -8.73 9.14
N PHE A 31 -2.75 -9.52 8.28
CA PHE A 31 -2.27 -9.76 6.92
C PHE A 31 -3.36 -9.29 5.96
N TYR A 32 -2.95 -8.69 4.85
CA TYR A 32 -3.86 -8.38 3.75
C TYR A 32 -4.18 -9.68 3.01
N VAL A 33 -5.44 -10.10 3.04
CA VAL A 33 -5.92 -11.26 2.30
C VAL A 33 -6.64 -10.76 1.06
N ALA A 34 -6.06 -10.99 -0.12
CA ALA A 34 -6.75 -10.82 -1.39
C ALA A 34 -7.60 -12.08 -1.67
N LYS A 35 -8.79 -11.91 -2.22
CA LYS A 35 -9.59 -13.03 -2.73
C LYS A 35 -8.78 -13.69 -3.86
N ALA A 36 -8.83 -15.02 -3.96
CA ALA A 36 -8.37 -15.69 -5.18
C ALA A 36 -9.10 -15.03 -6.36
N ASP A 37 -8.33 -14.57 -7.35
CA ASP A 37 -8.77 -13.87 -8.56
C ASP A 37 -9.20 -12.40 -8.43
N THR A 38 -9.03 -11.76 -7.26
CA THR A 38 -9.14 -10.29 -7.16
C THR A 38 -7.77 -9.66 -7.08
N SER A 39 -7.47 -8.84 -8.06
CA SER A 39 -6.29 -8.01 -8.06
C SER A 39 -6.36 -6.94 -6.97
N LEU A 40 -5.40 -6.95 -6.04
CA LEU A 40 -5.28 -5.96 -4.99
C LEU A 40 -4.58 -4.72 -5.57
N TYR A 41 -5.34 -3.87 -6.27
CA TYR A 41 -4.85 -2.64 -6.85
C TYR A 41 -5.15 -1.44 -5.95
N ASN A 42 -4.15 -0.58 -5.79
CA ASN A 42 -4.31 0.72 -5.15
C ASN A 42 -4.73 1.77 -6.19
N GLN A 43 -5.36 2.84 -5.74
CA GLN A 43 -5.48 4.09 -6.50
C GLN A 43 -4.07 4.65 -6.73
N ALA A 44 -3.59 4.56 -7.97
CA ALA A 44 -2.21 4.88 -8.32
C ALA A 44 -2.11 5.48 -9.72
N SER A 45 -1.35 6.57 -9.82
CA SER A 45 -0.92 7.09 -11.12
C SER A 45 0.25 6.25 -11.64
N GLN A 46 0.18 5.84 -12.90
CA GLN A 46 1.19 5.01 -13.56
C GLN A 46 2.05 5.85 -14.49
N VAL A 47 3.37 5.62 -14.43
CA VAL A 47 4.35 6.29 -15.28
C VAL A 47 5.22 5.24 -15.94
N ILE A 48 5.26 5.27 -17.28
CA ILE A 48 6.09 4.40 -18.09
C ILE A 48 7.16 5.26 -18.75
N LEU A 49 8.41 4.87 -18.55
CA LEU A 49 9.56 5.50 -19.18
C LEU A 49 10.25 4.46 -20.07
N ALA A 50 10.23 4.68 -21.38
CA ALA A 50 10.98 3.88 -22.33
C ALA A 50 12.10 4.73 -22.94
N ARG A 51 13.32 4.20 -22.93
CA ARG A 51 14.49 4.86 -23.54
C ARG A 51 15.17 3.94 -24.55
N GLN A 52 15.43 4.49 -25.73
CA GLN A 52 16.19 3.84 -26.80
C GLN A 52 17.19 4.86 -27.37
N GLY A 53 18.47 4.73 -27.00
CA GLY A 53 19.49 5.72 -27.32
C GLY A 53 19.10 7.11 -26.80
N GLU A 54 19.08 8.10 -27.69
CA GLU A 54 18.67 9.48 -27.41
C GLU A 54 17.14 9.68 -27.37
N ARG A 55 16.35 8.69 -27.78
CA ARG A 55 14.89 8.77 -27.78
C ARG A 55 14.33 8.32 -26.44
N THR A 56 13.60 9.19 -25.77
CA THR A 56 12.85 8.88 -24.53
C THR A 56 11.36 9.10 -24.77
N VAL A 57 10.53 8.13 -24.38
CA VAL A 57 9.07 8.23 -24.37
C VAL A 57 8.62 8.15 -22.92
N LEU A 58 7.83 9.13 -22.50
CA LEU A 58 7.19 9.17 -21.20
C LEU A 58 5.68 9.03 -21.43
N THR A 59 5.07 8.01 -20.82
CA THR A 59 3.61 7.81 -20.83
C THR A 59 3.11 7.90 -19.40
N MET A 60 2.06 8.68 -19.18
CA MET A 60 1.47 8.90 -17.85
C MET A 60 -0.02 8.58 -17.91
N ALA A 61 -0.49 7.73 -17.00
CA ALA A 61 -1.89 7.46 -16.76
C ALA A 61 -2.19 7.85 -15.31
N ASN A 62 -2.80 9.02 -15.11
CA ASN A 62 -2.96 9.59 -13.78
C ASN A 62 -4.33 9.31 -13.21
N ASP A 63 -4.35 8.90 -11.94
CA ASP A 63 -5.55 8.75 -11.15
C ASP A 63 -5.83 10.06 -10.40
N TYR A 64 -6.70 10.91 -10.97
CA TYR A 64 -7.09 12.20 -10.39
C TYR A 64 -8.50 12.14 -9.81
N GLN A 65 -8.66 12.67 -8.59
CA GLN A 65 -9.95 12.86 -7.93
C GLN A 65 -10.28 14.34 -7.82
N GLY A 66 -11.35 14.75 -8.48
CA GLY A 66 -11.84 16.13 -8.52
C GLY A 66 -12.59 16.41 -9.82
N GLU A 67 -13.05 17.64 -9.99
CA GLU A 67 -13.66 18.07 -11.24
C GLU A 67 -12.60 18.20 -12.34
N VAL A 68 -12.82 17.55 -13.48
CA VAL A 68 -11.86 17.53 -14.60
C VAL A 68 -11.59 18.94 -15.13
N ALA A 69 -12.55 19.86 -14.99
CA ALA A 69 -12.40 21.25 -15.40
C ALA A 69 -11.30 22.02 -14.64
N ASP A 70 -11.01 21.62 -13.41
CA ASP A 70 -9.99 22.24 -12.55
C ASP A 70 -8.65 21.49 -12.62
N PHE A 71 -8.57 20.41 -13.41
CA PHE A 71 -7.37 19.60 -13.52
C PHE A 71 -6.37 20.21 -14.51
N ALA A 72 -5.18 20.53 -14.01
CA ALA A 72 -4.01 20.83 -14.84
C ALA A 72 -2.79 20.10 -14.29
N MET A 73 -2.04 19.44 -15.17
CA MET A 73 -0.77 18.80 -14.83
C MET A 73 0.37 19.48 -15.60
N VAL A 74 1.41 19.90 -14.88
CA VAL A 74 2.64 20.47 -15.46
C VAL A 74 3.74 19.44 -15.40
N VAL A 75 4.22 19.00 -16.56
CA VAL A 75 5.32 18.04 -16.67
C VAL A 75 6.54 18.75 -17.27
N PRO A 76 7.62 18.96 -16.50
CA PRO A 76 8.85 19.53 -17.05
C PRO A 76 9.53 18.51 -17.95
N VAL A 77 9.84 18.92 -19.18
CA VAL A 77 10.55 18.11 -20.18
C VAL A 77 11.85 18.81 -20.60
N PRO A 78 12.92 18.05 -20.90
CA PRO A 78 14.24 18.62 -21.17
C PRO A 78 14.34 19.32 -22.53
N THR A 79 13.33 19.15 -23.40
CA THR A 79 13.31 19.65 -24.77
C THR A 79 11.93 20.16 -25.13
N VAL A 80 11.84 21.08 -26.09
CA VAL A 80 10.56 21.55 -26.62
C VAL A 80 9.90 20.42 -27.42
N LEU A 81 8.66 20.06 -27.04
CA LEU A 81 7.86 19.05 -27.74
C LEU A 81 7.16 19.67 -28.95
N GLN A 82 7.15 18.94 -30.05
CA GLN A 82 6.33 19.22 -31.23
C GLN A 82 4.97 18.54 -31.09
N GLU A 83 3.94 19.06 -31.75
CA GLU A 83 2.57 18.52 -31.67
C GLU A 83 2.50 17.01 -31.93
N GLY A 84 3.19 16.52 -32.97
CA GLY A 84 3.22 15.09 -33.30
C GLY A 84 3.98 14.19 -32.32
N GLN A 85 4.62 14.75 -31.29
CA GLN A 85 5.28 13.99 -30.21
C GLN A 85 4.38 13.82 -28.99
N VAL A 86 3.20 14.45 -28.99
CA VAL A 86 2.18 14.32 -27.95
C VAL A 86 1.02 13.52 -28.51
N ASN A 87 0.76 12.34 -27.93
CA ASN A 87 -0.29 11.46 -28.40
C ASN A 87 -0.96 10.76 -27.21
N VAL A 88 -2.24 10.41 -27.41
CA VAL A 88 -2.97 9.54 -26.49
C VAL A 88 -2.61 8.10 -26.83
N GLY A 89 -2.07 7.36 -25.85
CA GLY A 89 -1.72 5.95 -26.00
C GLY A 89 -2.90 5.02 -25.73
N ASP A 90 -2.77 3.76 -26.13
CA ASP A 90 -3.73 2.70 -25.81
C ASP A 90 -3.60 2.28 -24.34
N PRO A 91 -4.66 2.39 -23.51
CA PRO A 91 -4.66 1.94 -22.12
C PRO A 91 -4.27 0.46 -21.94
N ALA A 92 -4.52 -0.40 -22.93
CA ALA A 92 -4.17 -1.82 -22.86
C ALA A 92 -2.64 -2.05 -22.77
N ILE A 93 -1.84 -1.14 -23.33
CA ILE A 93 -0.38 -1.19 -23.22
C ILE A 93 0.05 -0.90 -21.78
N VAL A 94 -0.59 0.07 -21.13
CA VAL A 94 -0.32 0.42 -19.74
C VAL A 94 -0.64 -0.76 -18.83
N GLN A 95 -1.83 -1.37 -19.00
CA GLN A 95 -2.24 -2.54 -18.22
C GLN A 95 -1.26 -3.70 -18.38
N ARG A 96 -0.84 -4.00 -19.62
CA ARG A 96 0.10 -5.10 -19.88
C ARG A 96 1.44 -4.89 -19.19
N LEU A 97 1.93 -3.65 -19.14
CA LEU A 97 3.19 -3.32 -18.46
C LEU A 97 3.03 -3.36 -16.94
N ASP A 98 1.89 -2.90 -16.41
CA ASP A 98 1.54 -3.04 -15.00
C ASP A 98 1.54 -4.51 -14.57
N ASP A 99 0.80 -5.36 -15.28
CA ASP A 99 0.73 -6.81 -15.02
C ASP A 99 2.10 -7.48 -15.09
N PHE A 100 2.94 -7.07 -16.06
CA PHE A 100 4.29 -7.61 -16.23
C PHE A 100 5.22 -7.19 -15.08
N SER A 101 5.11 -5.94 -14.63
CA SER A 101 5.96 -5.35 -13.59
C SER A 101 5.43 -5.56 -12.17
N ALA A 102 4.21 -6.10 -12.02
CA ALA A 102 3.56 -6.34 -10.75
C ALA A 102 4.45 -7.19 -9.81
N PRO A 103 4.55 -6.79 -8.52
CA PRO A 103 5.34 -7.53 -7.55
C PRO A 103 4.78 -8.95 -7.37
N ARG A 104 5.67 -9.93 -7.45
CA ARG A 104 5.34 -11.34 -7.18
C ARG A 104 5.81 -11.68 -5.77
N LEU A 105 4.89 -12.17 -4.94
CA LEU A 105 5.27 -12.74 -3.65
C LEU A 105 5.92 -14.11 -3.92
N VAL A 106 7.19 -14.24 -3.56
CA VAL A 106 7.90 -15.52 -3.61
C VAL A 106 8.39 -15.82 -2.21
N GLU A 107 7.94 -16.93 -1.66
CA GLU A 107 8.42 -17.45 -0.38
C GLU A 107 9.50 -18.49 -0.66
N TYR A 108 10.69 -18.25 -0.13
CA TYR A 108 11.78 -19.21 -0.12
C TYR A 108 11.95 -19.70 1.33
N PHE A 109 11.89 -21.01 1.52
CA PHE A 109 12.20 -21.64 2.79
C PHE A 109 13.65 -22.10 2.75
N ASP A 110 14.53 -21.38 3.42
CA ASP A 110 15.90 -21.86 3.64
C ASP A 110 15.91 -22.85 4.81
N PRO A 111 16.61 -24.00 4.68
CA PRO A 111 16.82 -24.90 5.80
C PRO A 111 17.67 -24.22 6.89
N ASP A 112 17.44 -24.60 8.15
CA ASP A 112 18.22 -24.09 9.28
C ASP A 112 19.73 -24.31 9.03
N PRO A 113 20.55 -23.24 8.91
CA PRO A 113 21.98 -23.37 8.65
C PRO A 113 22.73 -24.03 9.81
N CYS A 114 22.11 -24.11 10.99
CA CYS A 114 22.65 -24.73 12.19
C CYS A 114 22.20 -26.19 12.37
N MET A 115 21.54 -26.81 11.39
CA MET A 115 21.08 -28.19 11.53
C MET A 115 22.29 -29.12 11.75
N PRO A 116 22.37 -29.83 12.88
CA PRO A 116 23.48 -30.73 13.13
C PRO A 116 23.42 -31.91 12.15
N ILE A 117 24.56 -32.17 11.49
CA ILE A 117 24.72 -33.33 10.62
C ILE A 117 24.76 -34.57 11.52
N LEU A 118 23.76 -35.44 11.41
CA LEU A 118 23.71 -36.75 12.09
C LEU A 118 24.63 -37.76 11.42
#